data_AF-A0A6J4JBF9-F1
#
_entry.id   AF-A0A6J4JBF9-F1
#
_cell.length_a   1.000
_cell.length_b   1.000
_cell.length_c   1.000
_cell.angle_alpha   90.00
_cell.angle_beta   90.00
_cell.angle_gamma   90.00
#
_symmetry.space_group_name_H-M   'P 1'
#
loop_
_entity.id
_entity.type
_entity.pdbx_description
1 polymer ?
#
loop_
_entity_poly.entity_id
_entity_poly.type
_entity_poly.pdbx_seq_one_letter_code
_entity_poly.pdbx_strand_id
1 'polypeptide(L)' 'MASPHDLALTVVAEGVESGEHLAQLQQLVCDMAQGYHFARPLPTGEMEGFLSK' A
#
# COMPACT_ATOMS: atom_id res chain seq x y z
N MET A 1 1.46 -23.55 6.03
CA MET A 1 0.98 -22.46 5.15
C MET A 1 2.24 -21.76 4.65
N ALA A 2 2.47 -21.70 3.33
CA ALA A 2 3.64 -21.04 2.76
C ALA A 2 3.43 -19.52 2.75
N SER A 3 4.47 -18.75 3.05
CA SER A 3 4.43 -17.30 2.86
C SER A 3 4.32 -16.99 1.37
N PRO A 4 3.57 -15.96 0.92
CA PRO A 4 3.62 -15.48 -0.47
C PRO A 4 5.04 -15.17 -0.94
N HIS A 5 5.93 -14.78 -0.02
CA HIS A 5 7.36 -14.57 -0.30
C HIS A 5 8.09 -15.86 -0.67
N ASP A 6 7.69 -17.02 -0.13
CA ASP A 6 8.25 -18.33 -0.52
C ASP A 6 7.93 -18.68 -1.97
N LEU A 7 6.89 -18.07 -2.52
CA LEU A 7 6.45 -18.19 -3.91
C LEU A 7 6.99 -17.08 -4.81
N ALA A 8 7.89 -16.23 -4.30
CA ALA A 8 8.41 -15.05 -4.98
C ALA A 8 7.30 -14.10 -5.49
N LEU A 9 6.19 -14.00 -4.76
CA LEU A 9 5.10 -13.08 -5.06
C LEU A 9 5.24 -11.78 -4.28
N THR A 10 4.88 -10.67 -4.92
CA THR A 10 4.68 -9.37 -4.26
C THR A 10 3.23 -9.28 -3.76
N VAL A 11 3.05 -8.89 -2.51
CA VAL A 11 1.74 -8.71 -1.87
C VAL A 11 1.40 -7.22 -1.80
N VAL A 12 0.18 -6.88 -2.23
CA VAL A 12 -0.40 -5.53 -2.06
C VAL A 12 -1.55 -5.62 -1.07
N ALA A 13 -1.46 -4.89 0.04
CA ALA A 13 -2.58 -4.71 0.96
C ALA A 13 -3.44 -3.53 0.52
N GLU A 14 -4.71 -3.79 0.15
CA GLU A 14 -5.67 -2.77 -0.24
C GLU A 14 -6.57 -2.35 0.94
N GLY A 15 -7.09 -1.11 0.89
CA GLY A 15 -7.99 -0.58 1.92
C GLY A 15 -7.28 0.02 3.13
N VAL A 16 -6.05 0.52 2.99
CA VAL A 16 -5.34 1.22 4.07
C VAL A 16 -5.93 2.60 4.28
N GLU A 17 -6.63 2.80 5.40
CA GLU A 17 -7.35 4.05 5.70
C GLU A 17 -6.69 4.90 6.80
N SER A 18 -5.81 4.30 7.61
CA SER A 18 -5.17 4.97 8.75
C SER A 18 -3.69 4.62 8.89
N GLY A 19 -2.97 5.43 9.66
CA GLY A 19 -1.57 5.14 10.01
C GLY A 19 -1.41 3.90 10.88
N GLU A 20 -2.45 3.51 11.62
CA GLU A 20 -2.47 2.27 12.40
C GLU A 20 -2.48 1.04 11.48
N HIS A 21 -3.29 1.05 10.41
CA HIS A 21 -3.27 -0.02 9.41
C HIS A 21 -1.88 -0.15 8.78
N LEU A 22 -1.25 0.97 8.44
CA LEU A 22 0.10 0.97 7.86
C LEU A 22 1.14 0.38 8.83
N ALA A 23 1.09 0.76 10.11
CA ALA A 23 2.00 0.23 11.12
C ALA A 23 1.86 -1.30 11.28
N GLN A 24 0.64 -1.83 11.23
CA GLN A 24 0.40 -3.28 11.28
C GLN A 24 0.98 -3.99 10.03
N LEU A 25 0.77 -3.42 8.84
CA LEU A 25 1.28 -3.98 7.59
C LEU A 25 2.81 -4.02 7.54
N GLN A 26 3.48 -3.01 8.12
CA GLN A 26 4.94 -2.98 8.27
C GLN A 26 5.45 -4.11 9.18
N GLN A 27 4.74 -4.41 10.27
CA GLN A 27 5.09 -5.54 11.16
C GLN A 27 4.90 -6.89 10.49
N LEU A 28 3.93 -7.00 9.57
CA LEU A 28 3.67 -8.20 8.78
C LEU A 28 4.59 -8.33 7.55
N VAL A 29 5.52 -7.39 7.35
CA VAL A 29 6.43 -7.36 6.20
C VAL A 29 5.67 -7.38 4.86
N CYS A 30 4.55 -6.66 4.79
CA CYS A 30 3.81 -6.50 3.53
C CYS A 30 4.60 -5.60 2.57
N ASP A 31 4.66 -5.99 1.28
CA ASP A 31 5.52 -5.31 0.31
C ASP A 31 4.98 -3.95 -0.14
N MET A 32 3.66 -3.86 -0.35
CA MET A 32 2.99 -2.68 -0.87
C MET A 32 1.64 -2.45 -0.19
N ALA A 33 1.21 -1.19 -0.18
CA ALA A 33 -0.04 -0.78 0.44
C ALA A 33 -0.78 0.23 -0.43
N GLN A 34 -2.10 0.10 -0.52
CA GLN A 34 -2.99 1.00 -1.23
C GLN A 34 -4.18 1.37 -0.34
N GLY A 35 -4.54 2.65 -0.30
CA GLY A 35 -5.79 3.10 0.32
C GLY A 35 -5.83 4.59 0.58
N TYR A 36 -6.94 5.05 1.13
CA TYR A 36 -7.22 6.47 1.36
C TYR A 36 -6.30 7.14 2.37
N HIS A 37 -5.56 6.35 3.16
CA HIS A 37 -4.47 6.87 3.98
C HIS A 37 -3.41 7.60 3.13
N PHE A 38 -3.16 7.11 1.91
CA PHE A 38 -2.22 7.72 0.97
C PHE A 38 -2.92 8.73 0.07
N ALA A 39 -3.93 8.28 -0.67
CA ALA A 39 -4.73 9.11 -1.55
C ALA A 39 -6.05 8.41 -1.90
N ARG A 40 -7.08 9.22 -2.20
CA ARG A 40 -8.25 8.75 -2.97
C ARG A 40 -7.84 8.56 -4.44
N PRO A 41 -8.62 7.84 -5.27
CA PRO A 41 -8.38 7.77 -6.70
C PRO A 41 -8.23 9.17 -7.29
N LEU A 42 -7.10 9.40 -7.96
CA LEU A 42 -6.74 10.70 -8.52
C LEU A 42 -6.98 10.70 -10.03
N PRO A 43 -7.48 11.81 -10.61
CA PRO A 43 -7.40 12.05 -12.04
C PRO A 43 -5.94 12.06 -12.51
N THR A 44 -5.70 11.68 -13.77
CA THR A 44 -4.33 11.63 -14.33
C THR A 44 -3.57 12.96 -14.19
N GLY A 45 -4.26 14.09 -14.35
CA GLY A 45 -3.66 15.43 -14.21
C GLY A 45 -3.20 15.79 -12.79
N GLU A 46 -3.62 15.04 -11.77
CA GLU A 46 -3.23 15.28 -10.37
C GLU A 46 -2.11 14.33 -9.91
N MET A 47 -1.77 13.32 -10.71
CA MET A 47 -0.78 12.29 -10.35
C MET A 47 0.62 12.87 -10.14
N GLU A 48 1.06 13.78 -11.03
CA GLU A 48 2.40 14.38 -10.93
C GLU A 48 2.59 15.14 -9.63
N GLY A 49 1.61 15.95 -9.23
CA GLY A 49 1.62 16.68 -7.97
C GLY A 49 1.52 15.78 -6.72
N PHE A 50 1.00 14.55 -6.87
CA PHE A 50 1.01 13.55 -5.82
C PHE A 50 2.37 12.87 -5.68
N LEU A 51 3.03 12.53 -6.79
CA LEU A 51 4.33 11.86 -6.81
C LEU A 51 5.50 12.78 -6.44
N SER A 52 5.34 14.10 -6.59
CA SER A 52 6.37 15.09 -6.27
C SER A 52 6.32 15.59 -4.82
N LYS A 53 5.47 15.01 -3.97
CA LYS A 53 5.42 15.29 -2.52
C LYS A 53 6.39 14.41 -1.76
#